data_AF-A0A1G7V699-F1
#
_entry.id   AF-A0A1G7V699-F1
#
_cell.length_a   1.000
_cell.length_b   1.000
_cell.length_c   1.000
_cell.angle_alpha   90.00
_cell.angle_beta   90.00
_cell.angle_gamma   90.00
#
_symmetry.space_group_name_H-M   'P 1'
#
loop_
_entity.id
_entity.type
_entity.pdbx_description
1 polymer ?
#
loop_
_entity_poly.entity_id
_entity_poly.type
_entity_poly.pdbx_seq_one_letter_code
_entity_poly.pdbx_strand_id
1 'polypeptide(L)'
;MKNFLKISTVSILLLSSLTNQPILAEESQILKGEIEFYTSQPDADAAKLVESYNSLYPEVKVNIFRSGTEEVMSKIKAEKESGKIVADILLLADAVTFESLKEDGILLEYKSKEAENIQESYVDPDGMYTGTKIMTTGIILTRIWLKKHQSHGRILTRQMSKNNWLCLIHCILVQQHTI
;
A
#
# COMPACT_ATOMS: atom_id res chain seq x y z
N MET A 1 -46.68 -31.17 -42.71
CA MET A 1 -46.38 -32.62 -42.73
C MET A 1 -45.54 -32.94 -43.95
N LYS A 2 -44.37 -33.58 -43.73
CA LYS A 2 -43.49 -34.25 -44.71
C LYS A 2 -42.64 -33.33 -45.61
N ASN A 3 -41.32 -33.47 -45.77
CA ASN A 3 -40.35 -34.45 -45.26
C ASN A 3 -38.92 -33.86 -45.31
N PHE A 4 -38.12 -34.27 -44.32
CA PHE A 4 -36.67 -34.18 -44.27
C PHE A 4 -35.99 -35.03 -45.37
N LEU A 5 -34.85 -34.58 -45.89
CA LEU A 5 -33.76 -35.49 -46.24
C LEU A 5 -32.38 -34.84 -46.03
N LYS A 6 -31.45 -35.69 -45.62
CA LYS A 6 -30.21 -35.45 -44.88
C LYS A 6 -28.97 -35.60 -45.78
N ILE A 7 -27.94 -34.82 -45.45
CA ILE A 7 -26.50 -35.18 -45.34
C ILE A 7 -25.74 -35.58 -46.62
N SER A 8 -24.65 -34.86 -46.90
CA SER A 8 -23.40 -35.47 -47.38
C SER A 8 -22.17 -34.67 -46.92
N THR A 9 -21.33 -35.31 -46.09
CA THR A 9 -19.85 -35.36 -46.08
C THR A 9 -19.04 -34.04 -46.16
N VAL A 10 -18.42 -33.58 -45.06
CA VAL A 10 -17.07 -33.97 -44.57
C VAL A 10 -15.94 -33.60 -45.53
N SER A 11 -15.16 -32.56 -45.20
CA SER A 11 -13.71 -32.67 -44.92
C SER A 11 -13.10 -31.31 -44.57
N ILE A 12 -12.35 -31.35 -43.47
CA ILE A 12 -11.54 -30.30 -42.86
C ILE A 12 -10.31 -30.00 -43.73
N LEU A 13 -9.97 -28.72 -43.90
CA LEU A 13 -8.59 -28.27 -44.02
C LEU A 13 -8.47 -26.82 -43.52
N LEU A 14 -7.87 -26.69 -42.33
CA LEU A 14 -7.28 -25.46 -41.83
C LEU A 14 -6.23 -24.96 -42.83
N LEU A 15 -6.17 -23.65 -43.08
CA LEU A 15 -4.92 -22.88 -42.92
C LEU A 15 -5.18 -21.36 -42.86
N SER A 16 -4.95 -20.81 -41.67
CA SER A 16 -4.44 -19.46 -41.38
C SER A 16 -5.06 -18.26 -42.11
N SER A 17 -6.20 -17.77 -41.63
CA SER A 17 -6.35 -16.32 -41.54
C SER A 17 -5.68 -15.88 -40.23
N LEU A 18 -4.47 -15.32 -40.34
CA LEU A 18 -3.88 -14.58 -39.24
C LEU A 18 -4.92 -13.54 -38.80
N THR A 19 -5.44 -13.75 -37.60
CA THR A 19 -6.24 -12.75 -36.90
C THR A 19 -5.33 -11.56 -36.67
N ASN A 20 -5.49 -10.53 -37.52
CA ASN A 20 -5.04 -9.19 -37.20
C ASN A 20 -5.97 -8.67 -36.09
N GLN A 21 -5.85 -9.24 -34.89
CA GLN A 21 -6.47 -8.66 -33.71
C GLN A 21 -5.76 -7.32 -33.50
N PRO A 22 -6.50 -6.21 -33.44
CA PRO A 22 -5.89 -4.97 -32.99
C PRO A 22 -5.35 -5.25 -31.59
N ILE A 23 -4.02 -5.13 -31.46
CA ILE A 23 -3.39 -4.87 -30.18
C ILE A 23 -4.15 -3.67 -29.64
N LEU A 24 -4.83 -3.84 -28.50
CA LEU A 24 -5.33 -2.72 -27.72
C LEU A 24 -4.10 -1.88 -27.37
N ALA A 25 -3.77 -0.93 -28.25
CA ALA A 25 -3.07 0.25 -27.84
C ALA A 25 -3.94 0.82 -26.72
N GLU A 26 -3.48 0.69 -25.48
CA GLU A 26 -3.97 1.55 -24.41
C GLU A 26 -3.73 2.96 -24.92
N GLU A 27 -4.80 3.57 -25.46
CA GLU A 27 -4.84 4.98 -25.74
C GLU A 27 -4.44 5.64 -24.43
N SER A 28 -3.27 6.27 -24.40
CA SER A 28 -2.73 6.89 -23.19
C SER A 28 -3.71 7.98 -22.81
N GLN A 29 -4.69 7.64 -21.97
CA GLN A 29 -5.60 8.62 -21.43
C GLN A 29 -4.74 9.57 -20.63
N ILE A 30 -4.68 10.80 -21.12
CA ILE A 30 -4.03 11.88 -20.42
C ILE A 30 -4.85 12.09 -19.15
N LEU A 31 -4.38 11.51 -18.04
CA LEU A 31 -4.96 11.71 -16.72
C LEU A 31 -4.73 13.15 -16.30
N LYS A 32 -5.81 13.85 -15.92
CA LYS A 32 -5.78 15.24 -15.46
C LYS A 32 -6.55 15.35 -14.16
N GLY A 33 -6.18 16.30 -13.31
CA GLY A 33 -6.91 16.60 -12.08
C GLY A 33 -6.02 17.03 -10.93
N GLU A 34 -6.63 17.21 -9.77
CA GLU A 34 -5.92 17.43 -8.50
C GLU A 34 -6.16 16.22 -7.59
N ILE A 35 -5.14 15.85 -6.81
CA ILE A 35 -5.20 14.79 -5.81
C ILE A 35 -4.72 15.37 -4.47
N GLU A 36 -5.52 15.23 -3.43
CA GLU A 36 -5.17 15.57 -2.05
C GLU A 36 -4.56 14.36 -1.34
N PHE A 37 -3.24 14.38 -1.16
CA PHE A 37 -2.46 13.29 -0.59
C PHE A 37 -2.01 13.61 0.84
N TYR A 38 -2.56 12.90 1.83
CA TYR A 38 -2.19 13.07 3.22
C TYR A 38 -1.28 11.94 3.69
N THR A 39 -0.15 12.28 4.29
CA THR A 39 0.86 11.28 4.67
C THR A 39 1.65 11.62 5.92
N SER A 40 2.13 10.58 6.59
CA SER A 40 3.13 10.69 7.66
C SER A 40 4.54 10.30 7.25
N GLN A 41 4.79 10.06 5.96
CA GLN A 41 6.14 9.87 5.44
C GLN A 41 7.00 11.14 5.64
N PRO A 42 8.33 11.00 5.76
CA PRO A 42 9.25 12.15 5.71
C PRO A 42 9.08 12.98 4.43
N ASP A 43 9.26 14.30 4.51
CA ASP A 43 9.08 15.22 3.37
C ASP A 43 9.84 14.77 2.11
N ALA A 44 11.09 14.33 2.27
CA ALA A 44 11.92 13.89 1.16
C ALA A 44 11.38 12.64 0.46
N ASP A 45 10.74 11.72 1.19
CA ASP A 45 10.17 10.50 0.62
C ASP A 45 8.85 10.81 -0.09
N ALA A 46 8.00 11.64 0.52
CA ALA A 46 6.75 12.10 -0.09
C ALA A 46 7.00 12.89 -1.39
N ALA A 47 7.99 13.79 -1.39
CA ALA A 47 8.37 14.57 -2.56
C ALA A 47 8.85 13.67 -3.72
N LYS A 48 9.72 12.68 -3.44
CA LYS A 48 10.21 11.74 -4.45
C LYS A 48 9.09 10.88 -5.05
N LEU A 49 8.13 10.46 -4.21
CA LEU A 49 6.97 9.70 -4.67
C LEU A 49 6.14 10.54 -5.66
N VAL A 50 5.83 11.78 -5.30
CA VAL A 50 5.06 12.69 -6.15
C VAL A 50 5.82 13.08 -7.42
N GLU A 51 7.12 13.34 -7.35
CA GLU A 51 7.96 13.61 -8.52
C GLU A 51 7.95 12.42 -9.51
N SER A 52 8.08 11.20 -8.99
CA SER A 52 8.03 9.98 -9.80
C SER A 52 6.65 9.80 -10.44
N TYR A 53 5.58 10.06 -9.68
CA TYR A 53 4.21 9.99 -10.17
C TYR A 53 3.93 11.05 -11.26
N ASN A 54 4.31 12.30 -11.03
CA ASN A 54 4.09 13.40 -11.98
C ASN A 54 4.96 13.29 -13.24
N SER A 55 6.10 12.59 -13.18
CA SER A 55 6.88 12.28 -14.38
C SER A 55 6.12 11.35 -15.34
N LEU A 56 5.26 10.48 -14.80
CA LEU A 56 4.38 9.60 -15.59
C LEU A 56 3.05 10.30 -15.95
N TYR A 57 2.55 11.16 -15.06
CA TYR A 57 1.27 11.85 -15.18
C TYR A 57 1.45 13.37 -14.99
N PRO A 58 1.97 14.08 -16.00
CA PRO A 58 2.37 15.49 -15.88
C PRO A 58 1.19 16.47 -15.77
N GLU A 59 -0.02 16.04 -16.14
CA GLU A 59 -1.24 16.85 -16.05
C GLU A 59 -2.02 16.64 -14.74
N VAL A 60 -1.51 15.79 -13.84
CA VAL A 60 -2.05 15.60 -12.49
C VAL A 60 -1.27 16.47 -11.51
N LYS A 61 -1.97 17.26 -10.70
CA LYS A 61 -1.37 18.02 -9.60
C LYS A 61 -1.61 17.29 -8.29
N VAL A 62 -0.55 16.99 -7.54
CA VAL A 62 -0.67 16.37 -6.22
C VAL A 62 -0.44 17.42 -5.14
N ASN A 63 -1.46 17.71 -4.35
CA ASN A 63 -1.39 18.57 -3.18
C ASN A 63 -1.06 17.68 -1.97
N ILE A 64 0.06 17.96 -1.29
CA ILE A 64 0.53 17.13 -0.17
C ILE A 64 0.24 17.82 1.16
N PHE A 65 -0.45 17.14 2.07
CA PHE A 65 -0.45 17.47 3.49
C PHE A 65 0.39 16.46 4.26
N ARG A 66 1.57 16.89 4.74
CA ARG A 66 2.48 16.02 5.48
C ARG A 66 2.52 16.40 6.96
N SER A 67 2.09 15.50 7.83
CA SER A 67 2.28 15.63 9.28
C SER A 67 2.45 14.28 9.99
N GLY A 68 2.63 14.27 11.31
CA GLY A 68 2.57 13.04 12.10
C GLY A 68 1.20 12.35 11.97
N THR A 69 1.16 11.02 12.10
CA THR A 69 -0.09 10.23 11.93
C THR A 69 -1.23 10.78 12.78
N GLU A 70 -0.97 11.16 14.04
CA GLU A 70 -1.98 11.72 14.94
C GLU A 70 -2.57 13.06 14.46
N GLU A 71 -1.73 13.93 13.87
CA GLU A 71 -2.18 15.21 13.34
C GLU A 71 -2.98 15.02 12.04
N VAL A 72 -2.56 14.08 11.18
CA VAL A 72 -3.34 13.71 9.99
C VAL A 72 -4.72 13.17 10.40
N MET A 73 -4.77 12.27 11.38
CA MET A 73 -6.02 11.72 11.90
C MET A 73 -6.92 12.80 12.54
N SER A 74 -6.33 13.74 13.27
CA SER A 74 -7.06 14.88 13.83
C SER A 74 -7.69 15.75 12.75
N LYS A 75 -6.97 15.98 11.65
CA LYS A 75 -7.48 16.72 10.49
C LYS A 75 -8.62 15.97 9.79
N ILE A 76 -8.46 14.67 9.53
CA ILE A 76 -9.51 13.83 8.92
C ILE A 76 -10.78 13.83 9.76
N LYS A 77 -10.64 13.73 11.09
CA LYS A 77 -11.79 13.79 12.00
C LYS A 77 -12.51 15.14 11.92
N ALA A 78 -11.77 16.24 11.96
CA ALA A 78 -12.36 17.58 11.82
C ALA A 78 -13.05 17.77 10.45
N GLU A 79 -12.45 17.26 9.38
CA GLU A 79 -13.04 17.27 8.04
C GLU A 79 -14.34 16.45 7.96
N LYS A 80 -14.35 15.25 8.54
CA LYS A 80 -15.56 14.41 8.69
C LYS A 80 -16.66 15.15 9.47
N GLU A 81 -16.31 15.80 10.57
CA GLU A 81 -17.26 16.60 11.38
C GLU A 81 -17.82 17.80 10.61
N SER A 82 -17.03 18.39 9.71
CA SER A 82 -17.48 19.44 8.78
C SER A 82 -18.29 18.93 7.58
N GLY A 83 -18.50 17.61 7.48
CA GLY A 83 -19.31 16.97 6.45
C GLY A 83 -18.58 16.68 5.14
N LYS A 84 -17.27 16.96 5.04
CA LYS A 84 -16.49 16.69 3.84
C LYS A 84 -15.04 16.36 4.20
N ILE A 85 -14.62 15.14 3.87
CA ILE A 85 -13.22 14.74 3.86
C ILE A 85 -12.58 15.26 2.58
N VAL A 86 -11.46 15.96 2.72
CA VAL A 86 -10.73 16.58 1.60
C VAL A 86 -9.68 15.64 1.05
N ALA A 87 -9.08 14.79 1.89
CA ALA A 87 -8.10 13.81 1.46
C ALA A 87 -8.68 12.80 0.47
N ASP A 88 -7.97 12.56 -0.63
CA ASP A 88 -8.24 11.50 -1.58
C ASP A 88 -7.43 10.23 -1.25
N ILE A 89 -6.19 10.41 -0.79
CA ILE A 89 -5.25 9.31 -0.53
C ILE A 89 -4.61 9.47 0.84
N LEU A 90 -4.55 8.37 1.60
CA LEU A 90 -3.86 8.28 2.89
C LEU A 90 -2.68 7.31 2.81
N LEU A 91 -1.50 7.75 3.28
CA LEU A 91 -0.34 6.87 3.51
C LEU A 91 0.22 7.11 4.91
N LEU A 92 -0.17 6.23 5.85
CA LEU A 92 0.09 6.34 7.29
C LEU A 92 0.93 5.18 7.83
N ALA A 93 1.19 5.20 9.14
CA ALA A 93 2.25 4.39 9.75
C ALA A 93 1.89 2.92 10.02
N ASP A 94 0.63 2.61 10.29
CA ASP A 94 0.24 1.30 10.83
C ASP A 94 -1.19 0.90 10.45
N ALA A 95 -1.45 -0.41 10.51
CA ALA A 95 -2.74 -1.00 10.20
C ALA A 95 -3.84 -0.64 11.21
N VAL A 96 -3.50 -0.44 12.49
CA VAL A 96 -4.48 -0.12 13.54
C VAL A 96 -5.21 1.19 13.20
N THR A 97 -4.46 2.18 12.70
CA THR A 97 -5.03 3.44 12.21
C THR A 97 -6.04 3.22 11.08
N PHE A 98 -5.73 2.33 10.12
CA PHE A 98 -6.62 2.03 9.01
C PHE A 98 -7.85 1.20 9.42
N GLU A 99 -7.72 0.30 10.38
CA GLU A 99 -8.89 -0.40 10.97
C GLU A 99 -9.85 0.59 11.62
N SER A 100 -9.35 1.59 12.36
CA SER A 100 -10.21 2.64 12.91
C SER A 100 -10.90 3.46 11.81
N LEU A 101 -10.20 3.83 10.74
CA LEU A 101 -10.80 4.54 9.60
C LEU A 101 -11.86 3.71 8.87
N LYS A 102 -11.66 2.39 8.80
CA LYS A 102 -12.61 1.43 8.22
C LYS A 102 -13.87 1.32 9.07
N GLU A 103 -13.73 1.17 10.39
CA GLU A 103 -14.86 1.18 11.33
C GLU A 103 -15.66 2.49 11.24
N ASP A 104 -14.96 3.59 11.00
CA ASP A 104 -15.54 4.92 10.80
C ASP A 104 -16.21 5.13 9.43
N GLY A 105 -16.13 4.15 8.52
CA GLY A 105 -16.72 4.23 7.17
C GLY A 105 -16.07 5.29 6.28
N ILE A 106 -14.80 5.63 6.53
CA ILE A 106 -14.06 6.67 5.78
C ILE A 106 -13.40 6.09 4.54
N LEU A 107 -13.00 4.81 4.57
CA LEU A 107 -12.25 4.18 3.49
C LEU A 107 -13.17 3.69 2.37
N LEU A 108 -12.65 3.77 1.14
CA LEU A 108 -13.27 3.18 -0.06
C LEU A 108 -12.58 1.86 -0.37
N GLU A 109 -13.36 0.84 -0.74
CA GLU A 109 -12.80 -0.42 -1.25
C GLU A 109 -12.01 -0.17 -2.54
N TYR A 110 -10.72 -0.51 -2.53
CA TYR A 110 -9.86 -0.48 -3.70
C TYR A 110 -8.83 -1.61 -3.66
N LYS A 111 -8.98 -2.57 -4.59
CA LYS A 111 -8.08 -3.72 -4.75
C LYS A 111 -7.15 -3.47 -5.93
N SER A 112 -5.93 -3.09 -5.64
CA SER A 112 -4.85 -2.91 -6.62
C SER A 112 -4.39 -4.27 -7.17
N LYS A 113 -4.09 -4.35 -8.48
CA LYS A 113 -3.55 -5.58 -9.10
C LYS A 113 -2.16 -5.91 -8.56
N GLU A 114 -1.43 -4.89 -8.14
CA GLU A 114 -0.10 -4.97 -7.57
C GLU A 114 -0.13 -5.68 -6.20
N ALA A 115 -1.29 -5.72 -5.52
CA ALA A 115 -1.47 -6.44 -4.26
C ALA A 115 -1.23 -7.95 -4.38
N GLU A 116 -1.33 -8.54 -5.59
CA GLU A 116 -0.98 -9.94 -5.86
C GLU A 116 0.49 -10.24 -5.54
N ASN A 117 1.35 -9.23 -5.54
CA ASN A 117 2.79 -9.36 -5.22
C ASN A 117 3.10 -9.10 -3.75
N ILE A 118 2.09 -8.82 -2.92
CA ILE A 118 2.23 -8.52 -1.50
C ILE A 118 1.78 -9.76 -0.70
N GLN A 119 2.47 -10.07 0.40
CA GLN A 119 2.02 -11.16 1.27
C GLN A 119 0.61 -10.86 1.80
N GLU A 120 -0.28 -11.86 1.76
CA GLU A 120 -1.69 -11.73 2.14
C GLU A 120 -1.88 -11.12 3.53
N SER A 121 -0.96 -11.38 4.48
CA SER A 121 -0.98 -10.80 5.82
C SER A 121 -0.81 -9.27 5.87
N TYR A 122 -0.46 -8.62 4.77
CA TYR A 122 -0.33 -7.16 4.66
C TYR A 122 -1.41 -6.52 3.79
N VAL A 123 -2.36 -7.30 3.28
CA VAL A 123 -3.49 -6.82 2.49
C VAL A 123 -4.74 -6.97 3.33
N ASP A 124 -5.53 -5.90 3.46
CA ASP A 124 -6.83 -6.01 4.13
C ASP A 124 -7.74 -6.95 3.32
N PRO A 125 -8.35 -7.99 3.94
CA PRO A 125 -9.20 -8.93 3.22
C PRO A 125 -10.43 -8.28 2.58
N ASP A 126 -10.91 -7.16 3.15
CA ASP A 126 -12.03 -6.40 2.61
C ASP A 126 -11.60 -5.40 1.52
N GLY A 127 -10.30 -5.25 1.27
CA GLY A 127 -9.74 -4.35 0.26
C GLY A 127 -9.83 -2.88 0.62
N MET A 128 -9.93 -2.53 1.90
CA MET A 128 -10.06 -1.14 2.37
C MET A 128 -8.70 -0.44 2.47
N TYR A 129 -7.62 -1.19 2.66
CA TYR A 129 -6.25 -0.67 2.64
C TYR A 129 -5.23 -1.75 2.26
N THR A 130 -4.01 -1.35 1.93
CA THR A 130 -2.91 -2.26 1.57
C THR A 130 -1.60 -1.78 2.15
N GLY A 131 -0.84 -2.68 2.77
CA GLY A 131 0.48 -2.39 3.33
C GLY A 131 1.51 -2.14 2.23
N THR A 132 2.17 -0.98 2.28
CA THR A 132 3.15 -0.57 1.25
C THR A 132 4.60 -0.58 1.75
N LYS A 133 4.82 -0.62 3.06
CA LYS A 133 6.14 -0.58 3.69
C LYS A 133 6.17 -1.39 4.97
N ILE A 134 7.20 -2.22 5.15
CA ILE A 134 7.50 -2.88 6.42
C ILE A 134 8.46 -1.97 7.20
N MET A 135 8.06 -1.56 8.40
CA MET A 135 8.89 -0.76 9.30
C MET A 135 9.26 -1.58 10.53
N THR A 136 10.56 -1.63 10.84
CA THR A 136 11.07 -2.30 12.04
C THR A 136 11.51 -1.27 13.06
N THR A 137 10.93 -1.32 14.25
CA THR A 137 11.32 -0.46 15.36
C THR A 137 12.54 -1.04 16.08
N GLY A 138 13.62 -0.27 16.12
CA GLY A 138 14.85 -0.61 16.83
C GLY A 138 15.13 0.33 17.99
N ILE A 139 15.90 -0.14 18.98
CA ILE A 139 16.41 0.70 20.07
C ILE A 139 17.84 1.11 19.72
N ILE A 140 18.09 2.41 19.73
CA ILE A 140 19.43 2.96 19.53
C ILE A 140 19.92 3.55 20.85
N LEU A 141 21.07 3.05 21.34
CA LEU A 141 21.74 3.60 22.52
C LEU A 141 22.85 4.57 22.09
N THR A 142 22.85 5.78 22.63
CA THR A 142 23.93 6.73 22.35
C THR A 142 25.22 6.33 23.08
N ARG A 143 26.38 6.53 22.44
CA ARG A 143 27.69 6.17 23.02
C ARG A 143 27.94 6.86 24.37
N ILE A 144 27.47 8.10 24.52
CA ILE A 144 27.61 8.90 25.74
C ILE A 144 26.82 8.25 26.88
N TRP A 145 25.59 7.80 26.61
CA TRP A 145 24.75 7.14 27.60
C TRP A 145 25.31 5.77 28.02
N LEU A 146 25.81 4.99 27.06
CA LEU A 146 26.44 3.69 27.33
C LEU A 146 27.69 3.80 28.20
N LYS A 147 28.54 4.80 27.98
CA LYS A 147 29.73 5.03 28.81
C LYS A 147 29.36 5.37 30.26
N LYS A 148 28.28 6.14 30.46
CA LYS A 148 27.82 6.57 31.79
C LYS A 148 26.99 5.50 32.52
N HIS A 149 26.32 4.61 31.79
CA HIS A 149 25.38 3.63 32.33
C HIS A 149 25.58 2.22 31.75
N GLN A 150 26.82 1.71 31.76
CA GLN A 150 27.22 0.42 31.15
C GLN A 150 26.41 -0.80 31.63
N SER A 151 25.84 -0.77 32.84
CA SER A 151 24.98 -1.82 33.38
C SER A 151 23.53 -1.72 32.90
N HIS A 152 22.99 -0.51 32.70
CA HIS A 152 21.58 -0.27 32.38
C HIS A 152 21.24 -0.61 30.92
N GLY A 153 22.16 -0.39 29.97
CA GLY A 153 21.93 -0.75 28.57
C GLY A 153 21.71 -2.25 28.36
N ARG A 154 22.38 -3.09 29.16
CA ARG A 154 22.22 -4.55 29.17
C ARG A 154 20.93 -5.00 29.85
N ILE A 155 20.43 -4.25 30.84
CA ILE A 155 19.19 -4.58 31.55
C ILE A 155 17.98 -4.26 30.67
N LEU A 156 17.95 -3.12 29.99
CA LEU A 156 16.85 -2.73 29.11
C LEU A 156 16.67 -3.71 27.94
N THR A 157 17.76 -4.05 27.24
CA THR A 157 17.75 -5.03 26.16
C THR A 157 17.33 -6.43 26.64
N ARG A 158 17.81 -6.86 27.81
CA ARG A 158 17.44 -8.15 28.42
C ARG A 158 15.99 -8.21 28.88
N GLN A 159 15.46 -7.13 29.46
CA GLN A 159 14.09 -7.08 29.96
C GLN A 159 13.08 -7.05 28.81
N MET A 160 13.38 -6.34 27.73
CA MET A 160 12.53 -6.29 26.53
C MET A 160 12.50 -7.63 25.79
N SER A 161 13.64 -8.34 25.75
CA SER A 161 13.69 -9.72 25.24
C SER A 161 12.88 -10.69 26.10
N LYS A 162 12.92 -10.57 27.43
CA LYS A 162 12.19 -11.46 28.35
C LYS A 162 10.67 -11.24 28.37
N ASN A 163 10.22 -9.99 28.21
CA ASN A 163 8.81 -9.64 28.34
C ASN A 163 8.02 -9.78 27.03
N ASN A 164 8.60 -10.32 25.96
CA ASN A 164 7.97 -10.37 24.64
C ASN A 164 7.47 -8.99 24.14
N TRP A 165 8.08 -7.88 24.59
CA TRP A 165 7.77 -6.54 24.07
C TRP A 165 8.29 -6.33 22.64
N LEU A 166 9.15 -7.24 22.17
CA LEU A 166 9.48 -7.41 20.76
C LEU A 166 8.39 -8.15 19.96
N CYS A 167 7.40 -8.76 20.62
CA CYS A 167 6.43 -9.68 20.03
C CYS A 167 5.07 -9.04 19.70
N LEU A 168 4.91 -7.72 19.83
CA LEU A 168 3.78 -7.00 19.22
C LEU A 168 4.09 -6.50 17.80
N ILE A 169 5.20 -6.95 17.21
CA ILE A 169 5.44 -6.88 15.77
C ILE A 169 5.54 -8.33 15.29
N HIS A 170 4.45 -8.82 14.70
CA HIS A 170 4.52 -9.92 13.78
C HIS A 170 5.44 -9.49 12.62
N CYS A 171 6.70 -9.96 12.61
CA CYS A 171 7.41 -10.45 11.41
C CYS A 171 8.91 -10.65 11.63
N ILE A 172 9.32 -11.88 11.32
CA ILE A 172 10.61 -12.32 10.76
C ILE A 172 11.85 -12.12 11.63
N LEU A 173 12.13 -13.21 12.33
CA LEU A 173 13.44 -13.69 12.74
C LEU A 173 14.23 -14.08 11.48
N VAL A 174 15.11 -13.21 10.97
CA VAL A 174 16.14 -13.65 10.01
C VAL A 174 17.23 -14.37 10.81
N GLN A 175 17.21 -15.69 10.69
CA GLN A 175 18.32 -16.57 11.01
C GLN A 175 19.60 -16.12 10.30
N GLN A 176 20.70 -16.27 11.04
CA GLN A 176 22.06 -16.58 10.58
C GLN A 176 22.28 -16.67 9.07
N HIS A 177 23.24 -15.90 8.57
CA HIS A 177 24.23 -16.46 7.68
C HIS A 177 25.63 -16.02 8.10
N THR A 178 26.33 -16.97 8.70
CA THR A 178 27.74 -17.24 8.41
C THR A 178 27.89 -17.38 6.89
N ILE A 179 28.70 -16.51 6.27
CA ILE A 179 29.99 -16.81 5.62
C ILE A 179 30.90 -15.61 5.88
#